data_AF-A0A2H9MFM4-F1
#
_entry.id   AF-A0A2H9MFM4-F1
#
_cell.length_a   1.000
_cell.length_b   1.000
_cell.length_c   1.000
_cell.angle_alpha   90.00
_cell.angle_beta   90.00
_cell.angle_gamma   90.00
#
_symmetry.space_group_name_H-M   'P 1'
#
loop_
_entity.id
_entity.type
_entity.pdbx_description
1 polymer ?
#
loop_
_entity_poly.entity_id
_entity_poly.type
_entity_poly.pdbx_seq_one_letter_code
_entity_poly.pdbx_strand_id
1 'polypeptide(L)'
;MIRRREIEMAIKGEEREKKYMHYPTVEDRSTEAHEEWEPWVHKGLWAIKGYQMVRGPSGGGTVEEALKREPKDFMVIDRASAALYSHSYGLVSPFFRGLLDGKLKGTKCPKCGTVYCPPRAHCWNPKCAVAETKWLDLPLRGVIHTFTIQCLAASPFANMLPFSMGYVKIDGADTTLPMFLHIDPKEIFIGQKVEIKFVPKEERKGDLMDLYGVAVPGQKVPEWSCLHKNPRDMEMLQESMKKTLEWVKKRYGIDNRPEVRGW
;
A
#
# COMPACT_ATOMS: atom_id res chain seq x y z
N MET A 1 -45.31 -10.28 5.75
CA MET A 1 -44.29 -11.31 5.44
C MET A 1 -43.89 -11.17 3.97
N ILE A 2 -42.92 -10.32 3.67
CA ILE A 2 -42.41 -10.19 2.30
C ILE A 2 -41.53 -11.42 2.06
N ARG A 3 -42.03 -12.40 1.31
CA ARG A 3 -41.21 -13.52 0.81
C ARG A 3 -40.04 -12.89 0.06
N ARG A 4 -38.83 -12.99 0.60
CA ARG A 4 -37.60 -12.83 -0.19
C ARG A 4 -37.68 -13.91 -1.28
N ARG A 5 -38.17 -13.54 -2.47
CA ARG A 5 -37.71 -14.24 -3.66
C ARG A 5 -36.20 -14.07 -3.62
N GLU A 6 -35.47 -15.17 -3.57
CA GLU A 6 -34.09 -15.17 -4.04
C GLU A 6 -34.16 -14.61 -5.45
N ILE A 7 -33.90 -13.32 -5.58
CA ILE A 7 -33.62 -12.73 -6.87
C ILE A 7 -32.26 -13.34 -7.19
N GLU A 8 -32.27 -14.51 -7.84
CA GLU A 8 -31.20 -14.83 -8.77
C GLU A 8 -31.18 -13.65 -9.73
N MET A 9 -30.33 -12.67 -9.43
CA MET A 9 -29.96 -11.62 -10.35
C MET A 9 -29.16 -12.29 -11.45
N ALA A 10 -29.85 -13.06 -12.31
CA ALA A 10 -29.37 -13.33 -13.64
C ALA A 10 -29.25 -11.95 -14.28
N ILE A 11 -28.02 -11.43 -14.33
CA ILE A 11 -27.69 -10.22 -15.06
C ILE A 11 -28.10 -10.50 -16.51
N LYS A 12 -29.30 -10.10 -16.90
CA LYS A 12 -29.80 -10.22 -18.25
C LYS A 12 -29.30 -9.01 -19.04
N GLY A 13 -28.24 -9.21 -19.80
CA GLY A 13 -27.70 -8.22 -20.74
C GLY A 13 -26.23 -8.50 -21.03
N GLU A 14 -25.91 -8.93 -22.25
CA GLU A 14 -24.55 -9.24 -22.72
C GLU A 14 -23.68 -8.00 -22.94
N GLU A 15 -24.22 -6.78 -22.82
CA GLU A 15 -23.43 -5.55 -22.95
C GLU A 15 -23.10 -4.96 -21.58
N ARG A 16 -21.82 -5.08 -21.21
CA ARG A 16 -21.17 -4.35 -20.11
C ARG A 16 -21.55 -2.87 -20.20
N GLU A 17 -21.95 -2.27 -19.08
CA GLU A 17 -22.20 -0.83 -19.00
C GLU A 17 -20.93 -0.10 -19.48
N LYS A 18 -21.01 0.54 -20.64
CA LYS A 18 -19.88 1.22 -21.26
C LYS A 18 -19.62 2.54 -20.52
N LYS A 19 -19.10 2.49 -19.30
CA LYS A 19 -18.80 3.67 -18.46
C LYS A 19 -17.95 4.73 -19.19
N TYR A 20 -17.21 4.32 -20.23
CA TYR A 20 -16.37 5.16 -21.08
C TYR A 20 -16.80 5.15 -22.55
N MET A 21 -18.11 5.22 -22.88
CA MET A 21 -18.63 5.19 -24.27
C MET A 21 -17.93 6.15 -25.24
N HIS A 22 -17.45 7.29 -24.75
CA HIS A 22 -16.81 8.33 -25.57
C HIS A 22 -15.28 8.23 -25.63
N TYR A 23 -14.67 7.23 -24.99
CA TYR A 23 -13.22 7.03 -24.96
C TYR A 23 -12.90 5.72 -25.65
N PRO A 24 -12.25 5.74 -26.84
CA PRO A 24 -11.81 4.50 -27.47
C PRO A 24 -10.77 3.80 -26.59
N THR A 25 -10.99 2.53 -26.30
CA THR A 25 -10.04 1.71 -25.55
C THR A 25 -8.76 1.52 -26.37
N VAL A 26 -7.62 1.95 -25.81
CA VAL A 26 -6.31 1.82 -26.46
C VAL A 26 -5.68 0.45 -26.21
N GLU A 27 -5.89 -0.10 -25.01
CA GLU A 27 -5.43 -1.42 -24.57
C GLU A 27 -6.38 -1.88 -23.45
N ASP A 28 -6.86 -3.13 -23.51
CA ASP A 28 -7.71 -3.72 -22.47
C ASP A 28 -7.04 -4.93 -21.85
N ARG A 29 -6.78 -4.83 -20.55
CA ARG A 29 -6.38 -5.95 -19.67
C ARG A 29 -7.28 -6.07 -18.45
N SER A 30 -8.45 -5.44 -18.50
CA SER A 30 -9.40 -5.32 -17.39
C SER A 30 -10.58 -6.28 -17.52
N THR A 31 -10.90 -6.75 -18.73
CA THR A 31 -12.09 -7.55 -18.98
C THR A 31 -12.13 -8.82 -18.13
N GLU A 32 -11.04 -9.58 -18.06
CA GLU A 32 -10.96 -10.78 -17.21
C GLU A 32 -11.18 -10.46 -15.72
N ALA A 33 -10.59 -9.35 -15.23
CA ALA A 33 -10.80 -8.91 -13.86
C ALA A 33 -12.27 -8.53 -13.60
N HIS A 34 -12.95 -7.90 -14.54
CA HIS A 34 -14.38 -7.62 -14.39
C HIS A 34 -15.22 -8.89 -14.38
N GLU A 35 -14.95 -9.85 -15.26
CA GLU A 35 -15.65 -11.15 -15.30
C GLU A 35 -15.50 -11.92 -13.98
N GLU A 36 -14.31 -11.91 -13.38
CA GLU A 36 -14.05 -12.55 -12.10
C GLU A 36 -14.79 -11.86 -10.94
N TRP A 37 -14.81 -10.52 -10.92
CA TRP A 37 -15.24 -9.74 -9.75
C TRP A 37 -16.72 -9.30 -9.78
N GLU A 38 -17.36 -9.21 -10.94
CA GLU A 38 -18.78 -8.82 -11.05
C GLU A 38 -19.70 -9.67 -10.14
N PRO A 39 -19.56 -11.01 -10.08
CA PRO A 39 -20.39 -11.84 -9.19
C PRO A 39 -20.17 -11.53 -7.70
N TRP A 40 -18.96 -11.12 -7.31
CA TRP A 40 -18.62 -10.80 -5.92
C TRP A 40 -19.28 -9.51 -5.44
N VAL A 41 -19.36 -8.49 -6.29
CA VAL A 41 -20.03 -7.22 -5.98
C VAL A 41 -21.50 -7.48 -5.61
N HIS A 42 -22.17 -8.38 -6.33
CA HIS A 42 -23.57 -8.73 -6.05
C HIS A 42 -23.74 -9.65 -4.84
N LYS A 43 -22.73 -10.45 -4.46
CA LYS A 43 -22.76 -11.26 -3.23
C LYS A 43 -22.63 -10.41 -1.95
N GLY A 44 -21.96 -9.26 -2.03
CA GLY A 44 -21.56 -8.42 -0.90
C GLY A 44 -22.44 -7.19 -0.61
N LEU A 45 -23.72 -7.17 -0.99
CA LEU A 45 -24.61 -6.00 -0.87
C LEU A 45 -24.99 -5.61 0.59
N TRP A 46 -24.02 -5.49 1.51
CA TRP A 46 -24.19 -5.12 2.92
C TRP A 46 -25.21 -5.95 3.71
N ALA A 47 -25.68 -7.04 3.13
CA ALA A 47 -26.64 -7.94 3.74
C ALA A 47 -25.98 -8.68 4.91
N ILE A 48 -26.72 -8.79 6.01
CA ILE A 48 -26.33 -9.59 7.16
C ILE A 48 -26.22 -11.05 6.70
N LYS A 49 -25.03 -11.64 6.86
CA LYS A 49 -24.71 -13.02 6.50
C LYS A 49 -24.86 -13.98 7.67
N GLY A 50 -24.66 -13.46 8.87
CA GLY A 50 -24.79 -14.18 10.12
C GLY A 50 -24.79 -13.22 11.29
N TYR A 51 -25.12 -13.75 12.46
CA TYR A 51 -24.93 -13.06 13.72
C TYR A 51 -24.45 -14.05 14.77
N GLN A 52 -23.74 -13.53 15.76
CA GLN A 52 -23.40 -14.25 16.98
C GLN A 52 -23.76 -13.39 18.17
N MET A 53 -24.16 -14.05 19.26
CA MET A 53 -24.32 -13.41 20.56
C MET A 53 -23.01 -13.60 21.32
N VAL A 54 -22.32 -12.49 21.61
CA VAL A 54 -21.10 -12.50 22.42
C VAL A 54 -21.40 -11.88 23.77
N ARG A 55 -20.86 -12.47 24.83
CA ARG A 55 -20.99 -11.94 26.18
C ARG A 55 -19.71 -11.22 26.56
N GLY A 56 -19.80 -9.93 26.87
CA GLY A 56 -18.63 -9.07 27.02
C GLY A 56 -18.75 -8.00 28.11
N PRO A 57 -17.63 -7.35 28.46
CA PRO A 57 -17.61 -6.26 29.43
C PRO A 57 -18.36 -5.03 28.91
N SER A 58 -18.92 -4.22 29.83
CA SER A 58 -19.65 -2.98 29.48
C SER A 58 -19.43 -1.85 30.49
N GLY A 59 -19.70 -0.60 30.07
CA GLY A 59 -19.54 0.61 30.88
C GLY A 59 -18.25 1.40 30.59
N GLY A 60 -18.08 2.56 31.24
CA GLY A 60 -16.87 3.40 31.09
C GLY A 60 -15.67 2.92 31.92
N GLY A 61 -14.53 3.58 31.78
CA GLY A 61 -13.28 3.22 32.46
C GLY A 61 -12.36 2.33 31.62
N THR A 62 -11.40 1.64 32.26
CA THR A 62 -10.45 0.77 31.54
C THR A 62 -11.05 -0.60 31.20
N VAL A 63 -10.40 -1.36 30.31
CA VAL A 63 -10.82 -2.73 29.95
C VAL A 63 -10.81 -3.64 31.17
N GLU A 64 -9.79 -3.51 32.03
CA GLU A 64 -9.66 -4.30 33.27
C GLU A 64 -10.77 -4.00 34.27
N GLU A 65 -11.22 -2.74 34.36
CA GLU A 65 -12.34 -2.35 35.20
C GLU A 65 -13.68 -2.85 34.64
N ALA A 66 -13.85 -2.76 33.33
CA ALA A 66 -15.06 -3.22 32.65
C ALA A 66 -15.23 -4.75 32.74
N LEU A 67 -14.14 -5.51 32.74
CA LEU A 67 -14.13 -6.97 32.93
C LEU A 67 -14.59 -7.42 34.32
N LYS A 68 -14.57 -6.54 35.34
CA LYS A 68 -15.04 -6.85 36.70
C LYS A 68 -16.56 -6.71 36.86
N ARG A 69 -17.25 -6.10 35.89
CA ARG A 69 -18.70 -5.86 35.94
C ARG A 69 -19.45 -7.05 35.36
N GLU A 70 -20.76 -7.12 35.64
CA GLU A 70 -21.60 -8.14 35.04
C GLU A 70 -21.58 -8.00 33.50
N PRO A 71 -21.22 -9.07 32.76
CA PRO A 71 -21.08 -8.99 31.33
C PRO A 71 -22.44 -8.99 30.64
N LYS A 72 -22.56 -8.17 29.59
CA LYS A 72 -23.76 -8.01 28.79
C LYS A 72 -23.66 -8.78 27.49
N ASP A 73 -24.82 -9.15 26.97
CA ASP A 73 -24.93 -9.77 25.66
C ASP A 73 -24.92 -8.71 24.57
N PHE A 74 -24.06 -8.91 23.57
CA PHE A 74 -23.94 -8.07 22.39
C PHE A 74 -24.18 -8.92 21.16
N MET A 75 -25.02 -8.42 20.26
CA MET A 75 -25.19 -9.00 18.94
C MET A 75 -24.10 -8.47 18.02
N VAL A 76 -23.25 -9.37 17.52
CA VAL A 76 -22.27 -9.08 16.49
C VAL A 76 -22.83 -9.60 15.18
N ILE A 77 -22.93 -8.72 14.17
CA ILE A 77 -23.41 -9.08 12.85
C ILE A 77 -22.27 -9.12 11.85
N ASP A 78 -22.28 -10.13 11.00
CA ASP A 78 -21.31 -10.26 9.92
C ASP A 78 -21.95 -9.73 8.63
N ARG A 79 -21.32 -8.71 8.03
CA ARG A 79 -21.69 -8.19 6.71
C ARG A 79 -20.52 -8.39 5.77
N ALA A 80 -20.76 -9.11 4.69
CA ALA A 80 -19.82 -9.12 3.58
C ALA A 80 -20.04 -7.85 2.76
N SER A 81 -18.97 -7.12 2.48
CA SER A 81 -18.95 -5.97 1.57
C SER A 81 -17.74 -6.10 0.64
N ALA A 82 -17.98 -6.05 -0.66
CA ALA A 82 -16.95 -6.04 -1.69
C ALA A 82 -17.32 -5.00 -2.75
N ALA A 83 -16.34 -4.21 -3.19
CA ALA A 83 -16.51 -3.25 -4.26
C ALA A 83 -15.26 -3.29 -5.16
N LEU A 84 -15.47 -3.53 -6.45
CA LEU A 84 -14.43 -3.33 -7.47
C LEU A 84 -14.38 -1.85 -7.84
N TYR A 85 -13.21 -1.22 -7.69
CA TYR A 85 -13.01 0.17 -8.04
C TYR A 85 -12.29 0.29 -9.39
N SER A 86 -12.94 0.90 -10.39
CA SER A 86 -12.25 1.36 -11.59
C SER A 86 -11.65 2.74 -11.33
N HIS A 87 -10.34 2.81 -11.08
CA HIS A 87 -9.60 4.04 -10.82
C HIS A 87 -8.83 4.49 -12.06
N SER A 88 -9.11 5.70 -12.56
CA SER A 88 -8.28 6.34 -13.59
C SER A 88 -7.13 7.11 -12.96
N TYR A 89 -5.91 6.85 -13.41
CA TYR A 89 -4.74 7.68 -13.07
C TYR A 89 -4.69 9.01 -13.84
N GLY A 90 -5.65 9.27 -14.73
CA GLY A 90 -5.77 10.54 -15.46
C GLY A 90 -4.48 10.93 -16.18
N LEU A 91 -4.12 12.22 -16.12
CA LEU A 91 -2.94 12.77 -16.79
C LEU A 91 -1.59 12.22 -16.28
N VAL A 92 -1.57 11.53 -15.12
CA VAL A 92 -0.34 10.91 -14.60
C VAL A 92 -0.20 9.43 -14.97
N SER A 93 -1.11 8.89 -15.79
CA SER A 93 -1.03 7.51 -16.33
C SER A 93 0.33 7.13 -16.93
N PRO A 94 1.09 8.02 -17.60
CA PRO A 94 2.43 7.67 -18.10
C PRO A 94 3.41 7.20 -17.01
N PHE A 95 3.24 7.64 -15.75
CA PHE A 95 4.03 7.14 -14.61
C PHE A 95 3.81 5.65 -14.39
N PHE A 96 2.56 5.27 -14.20
CA PHE A 96 2.14 3.90 -13.91
C PHE A 96 2.42 2.96 -15.08
N ARG A 97 2.27 3.45 -16.33
CA ARG A 97 2.73 2.72 -17.51
C ARG A 97 4.25 2.55 -17.53
N GLY A 98 4.99 3.57 -17.11
CA GLY A 98 6.44 3.47 -16.92
C GLY A 98 6.83 2.37 -15.92
N LEU A 99 6.07 2.20 -14.83
CA LEU A 99 6.34 1.14 -13.85
C LEU A 99 6.26 -0.26 -14.47
N LEU A 100 5.24 -0.53 -15.30
CA LEU A 100 5.14 -1.78 -16.08
C LEU A 100 6.41 -2.01 -16.94
N ASP A 101 6.93 -0.95 -17.55
CA ASP A 101 8.11 -0.98 -18.40
C ASP A 101 9.45 -0.99 -17.64
N GLY A 102 9.43 -0.93 -16.30
CA GLY A 102 10.64 -0.84 -15.48
C GLY A 102 11.34 0.53 -15.59
N LYS A 103 10.57 1.59 -15.84
CA LYS A 103 11.04 2.97 -15.97
C LYS A 103 10.41 3.85 -14.90
N LEU A 104 11.24 4.56 -14.14
CA LEU A 104 10.77 5.57 -13.20
C LEU A 104 10.64 6.91 -13.92
N LYS A 105 9.42 7.45 -13.96
CA LYS A 105 9.14 8.74 -14.62
C LYS A 105 8.85 9.83 -13.59
N GLY A 106 9.30 11.04 -13.91
CA GLY A 106 8.94 12.25 -13.20
C GLY A 106 8.32 13.28 -14.13
N THR A 107 8.00 14.43 -13.59
CA THR A 107 7.54 15.60 -14.37
C THR A 107 8.26 16.86 -13.93
N LYS A 108 8.70 17.71 -14.87
CA LYS A 108 9.41 18.96 -14.60
C LYS A 108 8.55 20.15 -15.01
N CYS A 109 8.41 21.14 -14.12
CA CYS A 109 7.78 22.41 -14.46
C CYS A 109 8.69 23.22 -15.41
N PRO A 110 8.21 23.64 -16.59
CA PRO A 110 9.03 24.44 -17.51
C PRO A 110 9.30 25.86 -17.02
N LYS A 111 8.51 26.37 -16.05
CA LYS A 111 8.66 27.73 -15.52
C LYS A 111 9.63 27.83 -14.34
N CYS A 112 9.44 27.00 -13.31
CA CYS A 112 10.26 27.05 -12.10
C CYS A 112 11.30 25.94 -11.97
N GLY A 113 11.33 24.99 -12.91
CA GLY A 113 12.30 23.91 -12.94
C GLY A 113 12.04 22.77 -11.94
N THR A 114 11.05 22.89 -11.05
CA THR A 114 10.73 21.86 -10.05
C THR A 114 10.41 20.51 -10.69
N VAL A 115 11.04 19.45 -10.21
CA VAL A 115 10.88 18.06 -10.65
C VAL A 115 10.08 17.27 -9.62
N TYR A 116 8.94 16.73 -10.04
CA TYR A 116 8.04 15.94 -9.22
C TYR A 116 8.19 14.44 -9.48
N CYS A 117 8.37 13.69 -8.39
CA CYS A 117 8.26 12.24 -8.29
C CYS A 117 7.67 11.88 -6.91
N PRO A 118 6.40 11.43 -6.80
CA PRO A 118 5.46 11.13 -7.88
C PRO A 118 5.12 12.35 -8.76
N PRO A 119 4.80 12.15 -10.05
CA PRO A 119 4.58 13.25 -10.97
C PRO A 119 3.28 14.00 -10.70
N ARG A 120 3.26 15.27 -11.13
CA ARG A 120 2.07 16.11 -11.18
C ARG A 120 1.90 16.61 -12.60
N ALA A 121 0.70 16.53 -13.16
CA ALA A 121 0.41 17.07 -14.49
C ALA A 121 0.57 18.61 -14.56
N HIS A 122 0.33 19.29 -13.44
CA HIS A 122 0.44 20.75 -13.32
C HIS A 122 1.27 21.14 -12.11
N CYS A 123 2.06 22.21 -12.24
CA CYS A 123 2.88 22.73 -11.15
C CYS A 123 2.02 23.29 -10.00
N TRP A 124 2.37 22.96 -8.76
CA TRP A 124 1.66 23.46 -7.57
C TRP A 124 2.04 24.91 -7.20
N ASN A 125 3.19 25.39 -7.69
CA ASN A 125 3.68 26.72 -7.37
C ASN A 125 2.69 27.77 -7.93
N PRO A 126 2.07 28.61 -7.08
CA PRO A 126 1.10 29.61 -7.54
C PRO A 126 1.68 30.56 -8.60
N LYS A 127 2.99 30.88 -8.53
CA LYS A 127 3.68 31.72 -9.52
C LYS A 127 3.76 31.10 -10.91
N CYS A 128 3.59 29.79 -11.02
CA CYS A 128 3.58 29.09 -12.30
C CYS A 128 2.20 29.05 -12.96
N ALA A 129 1.14 29.45 -12.22
CA ALA A 129 -0.24 29.48 -12.71
C ALA A 129 -0.65 28.17 -13.39
N VAL A 130 -0.57 27.06 -12.64
CA VAL A 130 -0.91 25.69 -13.11
C VAL A 130 -0.23 25.28 -14.42
N ALA A 131 1.01 25.74 -14.66
CA ALA A 131 1.76 25.35 -15.84
C ALA A 131 1.83 23.82 -15.97
N GLU A 132 1.48 23.32 -17.16
CA GLU A 132 1.62 21.91 -17.51
C GLU A 132 3.09 21.51 -17.43
N THR A 133 3.35 20.44 -16.69
CA THR A 133 4.70 19.89 -16.53
C THR A 133 5.09 19.02 -17.72
N LYS A 134 6.38 18.80 -17.91
CA LYS A 134 6.93 17.97 -19.00
C LYS A 134 7.56 16.70 -18.44
N TRP A 135 7.29 15.57 -19.09
CA TRP A 135 7.80 14.27 -18.67
C TRP A 135 9.31 14.16 -18.82
N LEU A 136 9.93 13.43 -17.90
CA LEU A 136 11.33 13.03 -17.94
C LEU A 136 11.50 11.66 -17.30
N ASP A 137 12.52 10.93 -17.74
CA ASP A 137 12.95 9.71 -17.07
C ASP A 137 13.89 10.07 -15.91
N LEU A 138 13.69 9.40 -14.77
CA LEU A 138 14.49 9.57 -13.57
C LEU A 138 15.39 8.36 -13.34
N PRO A 139 16.57 8.55 -12.73
CA PRO A 139 17.46 7.44 -12.41
C PRO A 139 16.87 6.55 -11.31
N LEU A 140 17.27 5.27 -11.30
CA LEU A 140 16.84 4.28 -10.30
C LEU A 140 17.71 4.30 -9.05
N ARG A 141 17.92 5.49 -8.49
CA ARG A 141 18.67 5.69 -7.24
C ARG A 141 18.16 6.91 -6.48
N GLY A 142 18.38 6.90 -5.18
CA GLY A 142 18.00 8.03 -4.34
C GLY A 142 18.49 7.88 -2.91
N VAL A 143 17.89 8.67 -2.02
CA VAL A 143 18.25 8.74 -0.60
C VAL A 143 17.00 8.65 0.25
N ILE A 144 17.02 7.82 1.30
CA ILE A 144 15.93 7.71 2.27
C ILE A 144 15.79 9.04 3.00
N HIS A 145 14.66 9.72 2.81
CA HIS A 145 14.34 10.97 3.49
C HIS A 145 13.74 10.72 4.88
N THR A 146 12.87 9.72 4.98
CA THR A 146 12.31 9.23 6.25
C THR A 146 11.79 7.81 6.05
N PHE A 147 11.64 7.03 7.12
CA PHE A 147 11.19 5.65 7.07
C PHE A 147 10.34 5.27 8.29
N THR A 148 9.67 4.12 8.17
CA THR A 148 8.96 3.47 9.26
C THR A 148 9.14 1.95 9.14
N ILE A 149 9.17 1.27 10.27
CA ILE A 149 9.20 -0.19 10.35
C ILE A 149 7.85 -0.63 10.90
N GLN A 150 7.11 -1.38 10.09
CA GLN A 150 5.77 -1.83 10.41
C GLN A 150 5.82 -3.19 11.08
N CYS A 151 5.38 -3.24 12.34
CA CYS A 151 5.08 -4.48 13.08
C CYS A 151 3.55 -4.72 13.21
N LEU A 152 2.75 -3.82 12.65
CA LEU A 152 1.29 -3.89 12.59
C LEU A 152 0.86 -3.42 11.21
N ALA A 153 -0.11 -4.11 10.61
CA ALA A 153 -0.67 -3.71 9.33
C ALA A 153 -2.14 -4.13 9.23
N ALA A 154 -2.86 -3.49 8.31
CA ALA A 154 -4.19 -3.93 7.94
C ALA A 154 -4.14 -5.37 7.38
N SER A 155 -5.27 -6.09 7.48
CA SER A 155 -5.37 -7.50 7.11
C SER A 155 -4.77 -7.86 5.75
N PRO A 156 -4.92 -7.06 4.66
CA PRO A 156 -4.33 -7.37 3.36
C PRO A 156 -2.80 -7.44 3.33
N PHE A 157 -2.12 -6.79 4.28
CA PHE A 157 -0.65 -6.70 4.33
C PHE A 157 -0.07 -7.43 5.54
N ALA A 158 -0.92 -8.00 6.40
CA ALA A 158 -0.49 -8.56 7.68
C ALA A 158 0.39 -9.80 7.52
N ASN A 159 0.29 -10.52 6.39
CA ASN A 159 1.17 -11.64 6.05
C ASN A 159 2.58 -11.18 5.63
N MET A 160 2.78 -9.91 5.30
CA MET A 160 4.08 -9.35 4.89
C MET A 160 4.91 -8.84 6.08
N LEU A 161 4.33 -8.84 7.28
CA LEU A 161 4.96 -8.28 8.48
C LEU A 161 6.16 -9.13 8.97
N PRO A 162 7.19 -8.50 9.58
CA PRO A 162 7.43 -7.06 9.56
C PRO A 162 7.93 -6.60 8.18
N PHE A 163 7.67 -5.34 7.82
CA PHE A 163 8.21 -4.73 6.60
C PHE A 163 8.56 -3.26 6.84
N SER A 164 9.44 -2.72 6.01
CA SER A 164 9.84 -1.32 6.08
C SER A 164 9.31 -0.55 4.87
N MET A 165 8.88 0.69 5.11
CA MET A 165 8.54 1.63 4.05
C MET A 165 9.23 2.96 4.31
N GLY A 166 9.51 3.70 3.25
CA GLY A 166 10.12 5.01 3.37
C GLY A 166 9.74 5.93 2.23
N TYR A 167 9.99 7.21 2.48
CA TYR A 167 9.97 8.24 1.45
C TYR A 167 11.38 8.41 0.93
N VAL A 168 11.60 8.10 -0.34
CA VAL A 168 12.92 8.21 -0.97
C VAL A 168 12.94 9.46 -1.85
N LYS A 169 13.93 10.33 -1.64
CA LYS A 169 14.24 11.42 -2.56
C LYS A 169 15.02 10.85 -3.74
N ILE A 170 14.36 10.75 -4.89
CA ILE A 170 14.97 10.27 -6.13
C ILE A 170 16.00 11.29 -6.60
N ASP A 171 17.14 10.82 -7.11
CA ASP A 171 18.16 11.71 -7.66
C ASP A 171 17.57 12.55 -8.81
N GLY A 172 17.71 13.88 -8.70
CA GLY A 172 17.15 14.84 -9.66
C GLY A 172 15.69 15.22 -9.42
N ALA A 173 15.00 14.63 -8.43
CA ALA A 173 13.66 15.04 -8.02
C ALA A 173 13.70 15.99 -6.80
N ASP A 174 12.72 16.90 -6.74
CA ASP A 174 12.53 17.84 -5.63
C ASP A 174 11.52 17.32 -4.58
N THR A 175 10.82 16.22 -4.87
CA THR A 175 9.87 15.55 -3.96
C THR A 175 10.32 14.13 -3.62
N THR A 176 9.62 13.51 -2.68
CA THR A 176 9.88 12.14 -2.24
C THR A 176 8.82 11.16 -2.74
N LEU A 177 9.26 9.95 -3.06
CA LEU A 177 8.44 8.83 -3.50
C LEU A 177 8.28 7.81 -2.36
N PRO A 178 7.07 7.51 -1.89
CA PRO A 178 6.86 6.41 -0.96
C PRO A 178 7.11 5.06 -1.66
N MET A 179 7.83 4.16 -0.99
CA MET A 179 8.08 2.81 -1.48
C MET A 179 8.43 1.85 -0.33
N PHE A 180 8.39 0.55 -0.61
CA PHE A 180 8.96 -0.47 0.26
C PHE A 180 10.48 -0.37 0.29
N LEU A 181 11.06 -0.68 1.45
CA LEU A 181 12.50 -0.78 1.65
C LEU A 181 12.83 -2.23 1.98
N HIS A 182 13.57 -2.88 1.09
CA HIS A 182 14.11 -4.22 1.27
C HIS A 182 15.54 -4.09 1.81
N ILE A 183 15.61 -3.69 3.09
CA ILE A 183 16.84 -3.41 3.86
C ILE A 183 16.60 -3.82 5.31
N ASP A 184 17.43 -4.69 5.91
CA ASP A 184 17.18 -5.23 7.27
C ASP A 184 16.72 -4.07 8.19
N PRO A 185 15.57 -4.17 8.89
CA PRO A 185 15.05 -3.06 9.67
C PRO A 185 16.04 -2.51 10.71
N LYS A 186 16.99 -3.33 11.18
CA LYS A 186 18.05 -2.92 12.11
C LYS A 186 19.13 -2.07 11.46
N GLU A 187 19.20 -2.01 10.13
CA GLU A 187 20.24 -1.32 9.36
C GLU A 187 19.72 -0.06 8.63
N ILE A 188 18.41 0.20 8.69
CA ILE A 188 17.80 1.35 8.01
C ILE A 188 18.10 2.64 8.76
N PHE A 189 18.58 3.66 8.05
CA PHE A 189 18.75 5.00 8.60
C PHE A 189 18.38 6.11 7.62
N ILE A 190 18.04 7.29 8.14
CA ILE A 190 17.77 8.49 7.34
C ILE A 190 19.06 8.92 6.64
N GLY A 191 18.99 9.26 5.35
CA GLY A 191 20.15 9.63 4.55
C GLY A 191 20.86 8.45 3.88
N GLN A 192 20.41 7.21 4.13
CA GLN A 192 20.93 6.02 3.45
C GLN A 192 20.62 6.07 1.95
N LYS A 193 21.64 5.83 1.14
CA LYS A 193 21.51 5.71 -0.32
C LYS A 193 20.88 4.38 -0.68
N VAL A 194 19.99 4.41 -1.67
CA VAL A 194 19.30 3.22 -2.16
C VAL A 194 19.35 3.13 -3.67
N GLU A 195 19.43 1.91 -4.19
CA GLU A 195 19.08 1.58 -5.57
C GLU A 195 17.61 1.17 -5.62
N ILE A 196 16.93 1.54 -6.70
CA ILE A 196 15.52 1.19 -6.90
C ILE A 196 15.48 0.01 -7.84
N LYS A 197 14.87 -1.07 -7.39
CA LYS A 197 14.67 -2.29 -8.16
C LYS A 197 13.20 -2.44 -8.47
N PHE A 198 12.92 -3.17 -9.55
CA PHE A 198 11.57 -3.57 -9.91
C PHE A 198 11.39 -5.05 -9.64
N VAL A 199 10.18 -5.44 -9.28
CA VAL A 199 9.76 -6.85 -9.31
C VAL A 199 9.89 -7.41 -10.74
N PRO A 200 9.90 -8.74 -10.91
CA PRO A 200 9.91 -9.38 -12.23
C PRO A 200 8.82 -8.82 -13.15
N LYS A 201 9.10 -8.73 -14.46
CA LYS A 201 8.25 -7.98 -15.40
C LYS A 201 6.80 -8.49 -15.44
N GLU A 202 6.65 -9.79 -15.33
CA GLU A 202 5.40 -10.56 -15.29
C GLU A 202 4.57 -10.32 -14.02
N GLU A 203 5.19 -9.86 -12.93
CA GLU A 203 4.51 -9.57 -11.67
C GLU A 203 4.05 -8.11 -11.57
N ARG A 204 4.50 -7.24 -12.49
CA ARG A 204 4.22 -5.80 -12.45
C ARG A 204 2.77 -5.49 -12.78
N LYS A 205 2.16 -4.63 -11.99
CA LYS A 205 0.73 -4.27 -12.06
C LYS A 205 0.49 -2.82 -12.48
N GLY A 206 1.55 -2.03 -12.58
CA GLY A 206 1.47 -0.60 -12.84
C GLY A 206 1.10 0.16 -11.57
N ASP A 207 1.58 -0.28 -10.41
CA ASP A 207 1.40 0.39 -9.12
C ASP A 207 2.73 0.52 -8.35
N LEU A 208 2.73 1.25 -7.24
CA LEU A 208 3.97 1.54 -6.49
C LEU A 208 4.60 0.32 -5.81
N MET A 209 3.89 -0.81 -5.72
CA MET A 209 4.42 -2.06 -5.19
C MET A 209 5.34 -2.76 -6.19
N ASP A 210 5.33 -2.34 -7.46
CA ASP A 210 6.21 -2.87 -8.50
C ASP A 210 7.69 -2.51 -8.27
N LEU A 211 7.96 -1.55 -7.38
CA LEU A 211 9.31 -1.06 -7.10
C LEU A 211 9.61 -1.03 -5.60
N TYR A 212 10.88 -1.24 -5.27
CA TYR A 212 11.38 -1.21 -3.90
C TYR A 212 12.81 -0.68 -3.84
N GLY A 213 13.18 -0.10 -2.71
CA GLY A 213 14.53 0.38 -2.45
C GLY A 213 15.38 -0.69 -1.79
N VAL A 214 16.60 -0.91 -2.28
CA VAL A 214 17.64 -1.73 -1.64
C VAL A 214 18.80 -0.82 -1.24
N ALA A 215 19.45 -1.12 -0.11
CA ALA A 215 20.56 -0.31 0.36
C ALA A 215 21.75 -0.43 -0.59
N VAL A 216 22.42 0.68 -0.89
CA VAL A 216 23.75 0.63 -1.49
C VAL A 216 24.72 0.01 -0.46
N PRO A 217 25.47 -1.06 -0.80
CA PRO A 217 26.34 -1.75 0.15
C PRO A 217 27.44 -0.85 0.74
N GLY A 218 27.94 -1.22 1.93
CA GLY A 218 29.13 -0.61 2.55
C GLY A 218 28.89 0.76 3.22
N GLN A 219 27.64 1.18 3.38
CA GLN A 219 27.31 2.41 4.09
C GLN A 219 27.42 2.21 5.61
N LYS A 220 27.98 3.20 6.29
CA LYS A 220 28.08 3.21 7.76
C LYS A 220 26.89 3.97 8.35
N VAL A 221 26.32 3.43 9.41
CA VAL A 221 25.29 4.10 10.20
C VAL A 221 25.88 5.40 10.80
N PRO A 222 25.25 6.56 10.58
CA PRO A 222 25.71 7.81 11.18
C PRO A 222 25.53 7.82 12.70
N GLU A 223 26.43 8.48 13.43
CA GLU A 223 26.36 8.61 14.90
C GLU A 223 25.07 9.27 15.41
N TRP A 224 24.46 10.13 14.58
CA TRP A 224 23.21 10.82 14.89
C TRP A 224 21.95 9.99 14.54
N SER A 225 22.11 8.79 13.99
CA SER A 225 20.99 7.95 13.54
C SER A 225 20.00 7.70 14.68
N CYS A 226 18.75 8.11 14.48
CA CYS A 226 17.71 8.10 15.52
C CYS A 226 17.49 6.71 16.11
N LEU A 227 17.44 5.68 15.26
CA LEU A 227 17.20 4.30 15.68
C LEU A 227 18.41 3.70 16.41
N HIS A 228 19.63 4.01 15.96
CA HIS A 228 20.83 3.30 16.40
C HIS A 228 21.55 3.98 17.57
N LYS A 229 21.35 5.29 17.75
CA LYS A 229 21.99 6.06 18.82
C LYS A 229 21.51 5.62 20.22
N ASN A 230 20.28 5.12 20.33
CA ASN A 230 19.68 4.73 21.60
C ASN A 230 19.47 3.21 21.66
N PRO A 231 20.23 2.47 22.49
CA PRO A 231 20.10 1.01 22.62
C PRO A 231 18.68 0.55 22.96
N ARG A 232 17.94 1.35 23.74
CA ARG A 232 16.55 1.04 24.11
C ARG A 232 15.63 0.97 22.89
N ASP A 233 15.83 1.82 21.89
CA ASP A 233 15.00 1.84 20.69
C ASP A 233 15.28 0.61 19.82
N MET A 234 16.55 0.18 19.75
CA MET A 234 16.94 -1.08 19.09
C MET A 234 16.36 -2.30 19.78
N GLU A 235 16.44 -2.38 21.12
CA GLU A 235 15.85 -3.46 21.90
C GLU A 235 14.32 -3.53 21.71
N MET A 236 13.65 -2.38 21.73
CA MET A 236 12.21 -2.30 21.53
C MET A 236 11.80 -2.74 20.11
N LEU A 237 12.57 -2.37 19.09
CA LEU A 237 12.37 -2.81 17.71
C LEU A 237 12.51 -4.34 17.61
N GLN A 238 13.59 -4.90 18.16
CA GLN A 238 13.86 -6.33 18.11
C GLN A 238 12.77 -7.15 18.79
N GLU A 239 12.32 -6.72 19.98
CA GLU A 239 11.24 -7.39 20.71
C GLU A 239 9.92 -7.31 19.95
N SER A 240 9.62 -6.16 19.34
CA SER A 240 8.42 -5.99 18.51
C SER A 240 8.47 -6.89 17.27
N MET A 241 9.61 -6.96 16.59
CA MET A 241 9.82 -7.82 15.43
C MET A 241 9.69 -9.29 15.80
N LYS A 242 10.29 -9.73 16.92
CA LYS A 242 10.20 -11.11 17.40
C LYS A 242 8.75 -11.55 17.59
N LYS A 243 7.96 -10.78 18.34
CA LYS A 243 6.52 -11.06 18.54
C LYS A 243 5.75 -11.11 17.23
N THR A 244 6.08 -10.19 16.33
CA THR A 244 5.43 -10.09 15.02
C THR A 244 5.73 -11.32 14.15
N LEU A 245 7.01 -11.74 14.09
CA LEU A 245 7.43 -12.92 13.33
C LEU A 245 6.79 -14.21 13.87
N GLU A 246 6.74 -14.37 15.20
CA GLU A 246 6.06 -15.49 15.85
C GLU A 246 4.56 -15.50 15.51
N TRP A 247 3.92 -14.34 15.55
CA TRP A 247 2.51 -14.20 15.19
C TRP A 247 2.24 -14.50 13.72
N VAL A 248 3.06 -13.98 12.78
CA VAL A 248 2.93 -14.25 11.35
C VAL A 248 3.10 -15.73 11.05
N LYS A 249 4.12 -16.36 11.62
CA LYS A 249 4.36 -17.81 11.47
C LYS A 249 3.18 -18.62 12.00
N LYS A 250 2.65 -18.26 13.18
CA LYS A 250 1.49 -18.94 13.78
C LYS A 250 0.21 -18.75 12.97
N ARG A 251 -0.04 -17.55 12.44
CA ARG A 251 -1.30 -17.21 11.77
C ARG A 251 -1.32 -17.62 10.30
N TYR A 252 -0.21 -17.43 9.59
CA TYR A 252 -0.13 -17.61 8.14
C TYR A 252 0.80 -18.75 7.71
N GLY A 253 1.59 -19.33 8.61
CA GLY A 253 2.58 -20.36 8.26
C GLY A 253 3.79 -19.83 7.49
N ILE A 254 3.97 -18.51 7.43
CA ILE A 254 5.02 -17.85 6.64
C ILE A 254 6.22 -17.53 7.53
N ASP A 255 7.42 -17.77 7.03
CA ASP A 255 8.68 -17.36 7.67
C ASP A 255 9.22 -16.08 7.03
N ASN A 256 8.99 -14.95 7.71
CA ASN A 256 9.41 -13.62 7.24
C ASN A 256 10.72 -13.14 7.86
N ARG A 257 11.51 -14.03 8.48
CA ARG A 257 12.78 -13.63 9.10
C ARG A 257 13.73 -12.98 8.07
N PRO A 258 14.55 -11.99 8.47
CA PRO A 258 15.44 -11.29 7.56
C PRO A 258 16.34 -12.23 6.74
N GLU A 259 16.82 -13.32 7.34
CA GLU A 259 17.71 -14.29 6.69
C GLU A 259 17.00 -15.09 5.59
N VAL A 260 15.69 -15.31 5.73
CA VAL A 260 14.88 -16.05 4.75
C VAL A 260 14.47 -15.16 3.58
N ARG A 261 14.15 -13.90 3.88
CA ARG A 261 13.72 -12.92 2.88
C ARG A 261 14.87 -12.32 2.08
N GLY A 262 16.12 -12.55 2.49
CA GLY A 262 17.31 -12.07 1.80
C GLY A 262 17.36 -10.55 1.74
N TRP A 263 17.11 -9.90 2.89
CA TRP A 263 17.26 -8.46 3.05
C TRP A 263 18.73 -8.04 2.85
#